data_AF-A0A7S3FS82-F1
#
_entry.id   AF-A0A7S3FS82-F1
#
_cell.length_a   1.000
_cell.length_b   1.000
_cell.length_c   1.000
_cell.angle_alpha   90.00
_cell.angle_beta   90.00
_cell.angle_gamma   90.00
#
_symmetry.space_group_name_H-M   'P 1'
#
loop_
_entity.id
_entity.type
_entity.pdbx_description
1 polymer ?
#
loop_
_entity_poly.entity_id
_entity_poly.type
_entity_poly.pdbx_seq_one_letter_code
_entity_poly.pdbx_strand_id
1 'polypeptide(L)'
;PWAALESLTGWLGRIRGRLDEVYDKFNRRGSKIPSQLRARAKKSFGSKRDDEASIDHTGISVVVAANKYDTFCDEDAELRKIMARTLRYVAHTNGATLVYTSGRGGGDKESRNTLGNLRHVLNH
;
A
#
# COMPACT_ATOMS: atom_id res chain seq x y z
N PRO A 1 -8.30 -14.69 8.69
CA PRO A 1 -7.73 -13.32 8.47
C PRO A 1 -6.20 -13.23 8.70
N TRP A 2 -5.63 -13.99 9.64
CA TRP A 2 -4.19 -13.97 9.93
C TRP A 2 -3.29 -14.30 8.72
N ALA A 3 -3.67 -15.30 7.93
CA ALA A 3 -2.95 -15.68 6.71
C ALA A 3 -2.84 -14.53 5.68
N ALA A 4 -3.79 -13.58 5.68
CA ALA A 4 -3.72 -12.41 4.81
C ALA A 4 -2.61 -11.43 5.24
N LEU A 5 -2.40 -11.29 6.55
CA LEU A 5 -1.31 -10.47 7.10
C LEU A 5 0.05 -11.08 6.77
N GLU A 6 0.23 -12.38 6.99
CA GLU A 6 1.47 -13.10 6.65
C GLU A 6 1.76 -13.06 5.15
N SER A 7 0.72 -13.23 4.32
CA SER A 7 0.86 -13.11 2.87
C SER A 7 1.27 -11.70 2.49
N LEU A 8 0.63 -10.67 3.07
CA LEU A 8 0.94 -9.28 2.78
C LEU A 8 2.40 -8.93 3.14
N THR A 9 2.85 -9.29 4.33
CA THR A 9 4.24 -9.02 4.75
C THR A 9 5.24 -9.77 3.88
N GLY A 10 4.94 -11.02 3.51
CA GLY A 10 5.76 -11.81 2.57
C GLY A 10 5.87 -11.16 1.19
N TRP A 11 4.76 -10.70 0.62
CA TRP A 11 4.75 -10.02 -0.68
C TRP A 11 5.48 -8.68 -0.64
N LEU A 12 5.27 -7.88 0.40
CA LEU A 12 5.97 -6.60 0.58
C LEU A 12 7.49 -6.82 0.70
N GLY A 13 7.93 -7.83 1.45
CA GLY A 13 9.34 -8.19 1.55
C GLY A 13 9.94 -8.58 0.19
N ARG A 14 9.23 -9.38 -0.61
CA ARG A 14 9.67 -9.77 -1.96
C ARG A 14 9.76 -8.58 -2.92
N ILE A 15 8.78 -7.67 -2.87
CA ILE A 15 8.78 -6.45 -3.69
C ILE A 15 10.00 -5.60 -3.32
N ARG A 16 10.26 -5.40 -2.03
CA ARG A 16 11.43 -4.63 -1.55
C ARG A 16 12.74 -5.22 -2.02
N GLY A 17 12.96 -6.52 -1.79
CA GLY A 17 14.18 -7.19 -2.24
C GLY A 17 14.40 -7.06 -3.74
N ARG A 18 13.33 -7.20 -4.54
CA ARG A 18 13.42 -7.02 -5.99
C ARG A 18 13.75 -5.58 -6.39
N LEU A 19 13.19 -4.60 -5.69
CA LEU A 19 13.45 -3.19 -5.98
C LEU A 19 14.87 -2.80 -5.63
N ASP A 20 15.41 -3.30 -4.51
CA ASP A 20 16.80 -3.05 -4.12
C ASP A 20 17.76 -3.64 -5.15
N GLU A 21 17.54 -4.88 -5.63
CA GLU A 21 18.33 -5.46 -6.72
C GLU A 21 18.32 -4.61 -8.00
N VAL A 22 17.16 -4.06 -8.34
CA VAL A 22 16.98 -3.25 -9.56
C VAL A 22 17.63 -1.88 -9.39
N TYR A 23 17.45 -1.24 -8.24
CA TYR A 23 18.09 0.04 -7.93
C TYR A 23 19.60 -0.07 -7.86
N ASP A 24 20.15 -1.16 -7.32
CA ASP A 24 21.58 -1.43 -7.36
C ASP A 24 22.11 -1.52 -8.79
N LYS A 25 21.38 -2.19 -9.69
CA LYS A 25 21.75 -2.24 -11.12
C LYS A 25 21.73 -0.85 -11.77
N PHE A 26 20.79 0.01 -11.41
CA PHE A 26 20.73 1.38 -11.90
C PHE A 26 21.84 2.26 -11.32
N ASN A 27 22.14 2.13 -10.03
CA ASN A 27 23.20 2.87 -9.35
C ASN A 27 24.58 2.50 -9.91
N ARG A 28 24.85 1.22 -10.17
CA ARG A 28 26.08 0.76 -10.83
C ARG A 28 26.26 1.33 -12.23
N ARG A 29 25.16 1.67 -12.91
CA ARG A 29 25.17 2.33 -14.23
C ARG A 29 25.24 3.86 -14.13
N GLY A 30 25.36 4.43 -12.92
CA GLY A 30 25.40 5.88 -12.68
C GLY A 30 24.05 6.57 -12.86
N SER A 31 22.94 5.82 -12.93
CA SER A 31 21.62 6.40 -13.17
C SER A 31 21.06 7.04 -11.91
N LYS A 32 20.51 8.26 -12.05
CA LYS A 32 19.80 8.98 -10.97
C LYS A 32 18.32 8.58 -10.87
N ILE A 33 17.86 7.63 -11.68
CA ILE A 33 16.46 7.18 -11.67
C ILE A 33 16.00 6.69 -10.28
N PRO A 34 16.77 5.88 -9.53
CA PRO A 34 16.33 5.40 -8.21
C PRO A 34 16.06 6.52 -7.21
N SER A 35 16.94 7.53 -7.16
CA SER A 35 16.78 8.68 -6.25
C SER A 35 15.60 9.57 -6.67
N GLN A 36 15.38 9.75 -7.98
CA GLN A 36 14.22 10.47 -8.50
C GLN A 36 12.90 9.75 -8.19
N LEU A 37 12.85 8.43 -8.34
CA LEU A 37 11.66 7.62 -8.02
C LEU A 37 11.33 7.67 -6.53
N ARG A 38 12.33 7.53 -5.66
CA ARG A 38 12.15 7.66 -4.20
C ARG A 38 11.69 9.06 -3.81
N ALA A 39 12.29 10.11 -4.38
CA ALA A 39 11.90 11.49 -4.13
C ALA A 39 10.45 11.78 -4.59
N ARG A 40 10.06 11.25 -5.76
CA ARG A 40 8.69 11.39 -6.27
C ARG A 40 7.69 10.65 -5.38
N ALA A 41 7.99 9.42 -4.99
CA ALA A 41 7.12 8.64 -4.12
C ALA A 41 6.94 9.32 -2.75
N LYS A 42 8.01 9.87 -2.17
CA LYS A 42 7.95 10.64 -0.93
C LYS A 42 7.03 11.86 -1.06
N LYS A 43 7.15 12.62 -2.15
CA LYS A 43 6.29 13.78 -2.42
C LYS A 43 4.82 13.39 -2.62
N SER A 44 4.56 12.26 -3.29
CA SER A 44 3.23 11.73 -3.58
C SER A 44 2.49 11.26 -2.33
N PHE A 45 3.21 10.64 -1.38
CA PHE A 45 2.63 10.12 -0.14
C PHE A 45 2.20 11.20 0.86
N GLY A 46 2.69 12.43 0.68
CA GLY A 46 2.21 13.63 1.37
C GLY A 46 3.26 14.24 2.30
N SER A 47 3.87 15.33 1.86
CA SER A 47 4.93 16.12 2.51
C SER A 47 4.50 16.87 3.80
N LYS A 48 3.45 16.41 4.51
CA LYS A 48 2.73 17.19 5.53
C LYS A 48 2.33 16.38 6.77
N ARG A 49 2.97 15.24 7.03
CA ARG A 49 2.67 14.41 8.23
C ARG A 49 3.93 14.13 9.05
N ASP A 50 3.81 14.22 10.37
CA ASP A 50 4.89 13.99 11.34
C ASP A 50 5.50 12.58 11.28
N ASP A 51 4.85 11.63 10.62
CA ASP A 51 5.29 10.24 10.44
C ASP A 51 6.10 9.98 9.16
N GLU A 52 6.42 11.04 8.38
CA GLU A 52 7.17 10.95 7.12
C GLU A 52 8.58 10.35 7.27
N ALA A 53 9.17 10.39 8.48
CA ALA A 53 10.46 9.76 8.77
C ALA A 53 10.37 8.24 8.98
N SER A 54 9.18 7.69 9.24
CA SER A 54 8.95 6.28 9.58
C SER A 54 8.53 5.43 8.36
N ILE A 55 8.25 6.08 7.22
CA ILE A 55 7.74 5.41 6.02
C ILE A 55 8.91 5.08 5.10
N ASP A 56 9.16 3.80 4.86
CA ASP A 56 10.15 3.36 3.89
C ASP A 56 9.54 3.35 2.48
N HIS A 57 9.71 4.46 1.76
CA HIS A 57 9.24 4.57 0.39
C HIS A 57 10.10 3.75 -0.56
N THR A 58 9.50 2.69 -1.11
CA THR A 58 10.12 1.82 -2.13
C THR A 58 10.35 2.51 -3.48
N GLY A 59 9.89 3.76 -3.66
CA GLY A 59 9.98 4.54 -4.90
C GLY A 59 8.92 4.19 -5.95
N ILE A 60 8.04 3.22 -5.66
CA ILE A 60 6.92 2.82 -6.51
C ILE A 60 5.63 2.86 -5.68
N SER A 61 4.52 3.26 -6.30
CA SER A 61 3.21 3.19 -5.66
C SER A 61 2.75 1.74 -5.57
N VAL A 62 2.54 1.25 -4.35
CA VAL A 62 2.02 -0.10 -4.08
C VAL A 62 0.57 0.02 -3.59
N VAL A 63 -0.33 -0.76 -4.17
CA VAL A 63 -1.73 -0.83 -3.74
C VAL A 63 -2.04 -2.25 -3.28
N VAL A 64 -2.55 -2.37 -2.07
CA VAL A 64 -2.98 -3.61 -1.44
C VAL A 64 -4.50 -3.68 -1.52
N ALA A 65 -5.03 -4.64 -2.27
CA ALA A 65 -6.46 -4.90 -2.36
C ALA A 65 -6.84 -6.07 -1.45
N ALA A 66 -7.54 -5.79 -0.35
CA ALA A 66 -8.13 -6.77 0.53
C ALA A 66 -9.51 -7.17 -0.01
N ASN A 67 -9.57 -8.32 -0.68
CA ASN A 67 -10.80 -8.83 -1.29
C ASN A 67 -11.67 -9.63 -0.31
N LYS A 68 -12.94 -9.83 -0.69
CA LYS A 68 -13.96 -10.57 0.08
C LYS A 68 -14.28 -9.95 1.43
N TYR A 69 -14.33 -8.62 1.48
CA TYR A 69 -14.73 -7.90 2.70
C TYR A 69 -16.13 -8.29 3.19
N ASP A 70 -17.01 -8.74 2.30
CA ASP A 70 -18.33 -9.30 2.60
C ASP A 70 -18.28 -10.55 3.50
N THR A 71 -17.25 -11.39 3.39
CA THR A 71 -17.07 -12.52 4.33
C THR A 71 -16.45 -12.06 5.64
N PHE A 72 -15.70 -10.97 5.61
CA PHE A 72 -14.99 -10.44 6.77
C PHE A 72 -15.85 -9.50 7.63
N CYS A 73 -16.92 -8.94 7.08
CA CYS A 73 -17.79 -8.02 7.82
C CYS A 73 -18.62 -8.72 8.90
N ASP A 74 -18.89 -10.01 8.73
CA ASP A 74 -19.70 -10.82 9.65
C ASP A 74 -18.89 -11.40 10.83
N GLU A 75 -17.57 -11.19 10.83
CA GLU A 75 -16.68 -11.56 11.92
C GLU A 75 -16.87 -10.70 13.16
N ASP A 76 -16.31 -11.14 14.28
CA ASP A 76 -16.30 -10.39 15.54
C ASP A 76 -15.80 -8.94 15.36
N ALA A 77 -16.49 -8.00 16.01
CA ALA A 77 -16.24 -6.58 15.85
C ALA A 77 -14.84 -6.18 16.32
N GLU A 78 -14.33 -6.83 17.36
CA GLU A 78 -13.00 -6.58 17.91
C GLU A 78 -11.93 -7.14 16.97
N LEU A 79 -12.12 -8.36 16.47
CA LEU A 79 -11.25 -8.95 15.46
C LEU A 79 -11.15 -8.08 14.20
N ARG A 80 -12.27 -7.55 13.72
CA ARG A 80 -12.34 -6.62 12.58
C ARG A 80 -11.53 -5.36 12.81
N LYS A 81 -11.71 -4.71 13.97
CA LYS A 81 -11.00 -3.48 14.33
C LYS A 81 -9.49 -3.71 14.38
N ILE A 82 -9.06 -4.79 15.02
CA ILE A 82 -7.64 -5.14 15.17
C ILE A 82 -7.03 -5.37 13.78
N MET A 83 -7.62 -6.25 12.98
CA MET A 83 -7.11 -6.57 11.64
C MET A 83 -7.08 -5.33 10.72
N ALA A 84 -8.13 -4.50 10.75
CA ALA A 84 -8.18 -3.30 9.92
C ALA A 84 -7.08 -2.29 10.30
N ARG A 85 -6.81 -2.13 11.61
CA ARG A 85 -5.71 -1.30 12.10
C ARG A 85 -4.35 -1.88 11.72
N THR A 86 -4.15 -3.18 11.90
CA THR A 86 -2.89 -3.85 11.58
C THR A 86 -2.59 -3.80 10.08
N LEU A 87 -3.55 -4.12 9.22
CA LEU A 87 -3.37 -4.03 7.77
C LEU A 87 -3.10 -2.60 7.31
N ARG A 88 -3.82 -1.62 7.87
CA ARG A 88 -3.57 -0.21 7.57
C ARG A 88 -2.17 0.21 8.01
N TYR A 89 -1.74 -0.19 9.20
CA TYR A 89 -0.41 0.10 9.71
C TYR A 89 0.68 -0.50 8.81
N VAL A 90 0.58 -1.78 8.47
CA VAL A 90 1.56 -2.46 7.60
C VAL A 90 1.60 -1.84 6.20
N ALA A 91 0.45 -1.50 5.63
CA ALA A 91 0.41 -0.80 4.34
C ALA A 91 1.07 0.58 4.44
N HIS A 92 0.71 1.36 5.46
CA HIS A 92 1.20 2.73 5.64
C HIS A 92 2.71 2.79 5.87
N THR A 93 3.27 1.93 6.73
CA THR A 93 4.72 1.89 7.00
C THR A 93 5.55 1.47 5.79
N ASN A 94 4.97 0.74 4.84
CA ASN A 94 5.62 0.34 3.59
C ASN A 94 5.27 1.28 2.41
N GLY A 95 4.65 2.43 2.66
CA GLY A 95 4.27 3.38 1.60
C GLY A 95 3.22 2.81 0.63
N ALA A 96 2.41 1.86 1.07
CA ALA A 96 1.36 1.23 0.29
C ALA A 96 -0.03 1.75 0.67
N THR A 97 -0.95 1.75 -0.30
CA THR A 97 -2.35 2.12 -0.09
C THR A 97 -3.20 0.87 0.08
N LEU A 98 -3.97 0.78 1.18
CA LEU A 98 -4.88 -0.33 1.43
C LEU A 98 -6.29 0.01 0.96
N VAL A 99 -6.89 -0.90 0.17
CA VAL A 99 -8.26 -0.81 -0.34
C VAL A 99 -8.99 -2.09 -0.02
N TYR A 100 -10.23 -1.99 0.46
CA TYR A 100 -11.10 -3.15 0.68
C TYR A 100 -12.07 -3.29 -0.49
N THR A 101 -12.30 -4.53 -0.94
CA THR A 101 -13.27 -4.85 -2.00
C THR A 101 -14.16 -6.03 -1.56
N SER A 102 -15.42 -6.03 -1.97
CA SER A 102 -16.41 -7.07 -1.67
C SER A 102 -16.95 -7.72 -2.96
N GLY A 103 -17.31 -9.00 -2.88
CA GLY A 103 -17.62 -9.84 -4.04
C GLY A 103 -19.03 -9.66 -4.65
N ARG A 104 -19.88 -8.83 -4.07
CA ARG A 104 -21.20 -8.51 -4.63
C ARG A 104 -21.21 -7.06 -5.09
N GLY A 105 -21.50 -6.85 -6.37
CA GLY A 105 -21.76 -5.53 -6.95
C GLY A 105 -22.96 -4.85 -6.30
N GLY A 106 -22.74 -4.26 -5.13
CA GLY A 106 -23.71 -3.48 -4.38
C GLY A 106 -23.13 -2.11 -4.11
N GLY A 107 -23.39 -1.17 -5.03
CA GLY A 107 -23.10 0.24 -4.83
C GLY A 107 -21.95 0.77 -5.68
N ASP A 108 -22.27 1.04 -6.94
CA ASP A 108 -21.49 1.78 -7.93
C ASP A 108 -20.91 3.14 -7.41
N LYS A 109 -21.36 3.61 -6.23
CA LYS A 109 -20.88 4.84 -5.56
C LYS A 109 -19.66 4.64 -4.66
N GLU A 110 -19.50 3.49 -4.00
CA GLU A 110 -18.40 3.27 -3.04
C GLU A 110 -17.11 2.85 -3.76
N SER A 111 -17.23 2.00 -4.80
CA SER A 111 -16.12 1.66 -5.70
C SER A 111 -15.62 2.86 -6.53
N ARG A 112 -16.50 3.81 -6.88
CA ARG A 112 -16.09 5.06 -7.55
C ARG A 112 -15.35 6.01 -6.62
N ASN A 113 -15.70 6.06 -5.33
CA ASN A 113 -14.96 6.85 -4.35
C ASN A 113 -13.58 6.25 -4.04
N THR A 114 -13.44 4.92 -3.96
CA THR A 114 -12.13 4.28 -3.77
C THR A 114 -11.24 4.45 -5.01
N LEU A 115 -11.79 4.34 -6.22
CA LEU A 115 -11.06 4.64 -7.47
C LEU A 115 -10.74 6.13 -7.63
N GLY A 116 -11.62 7.02 -7.16
CA GLY A 116 -11.38 8.47 -7.11
C GLY A 116 -10.23 8.83 -6.16
N ASN A 117 -10.21 8.24 -4.97
CA ASN A 117 -9.11 8.40 -4.01
C ASN A 117 -7.81 7.75 -4.53
N LEU A 118 -7.88 6.59 -5.18
CA LEU A 118 -6.72 5.98 -5.85
C LEU A 118 -6.18 6.86 -6.98
N ARG A 119 -7.04 7.47 -7.81
CA ARG A 119 -6.62 8.43 -8.84
C ARG A 119 -5.94 9.65 -8.21
N HIS A 120 -6.44 10.15 -7.09
CA HIS A 120 -5.82 11.27 -6.38
C HIS A 120 -4.45 10.90 -5.79
N VAL A 121 -4.28 9.66 -5.31
CA VAL A 121 -3.00 9.15 -4.79
C VAL A 121 -2.01 8.82 -5.93
N LEU A 122 -2.50 8.39 -7.10
CA LEU A 122 -1.66 7.99 -8.23
C LEU A 122 -1.28 9.15 -9.16
N ASN A 123 -2.06 10.24 -9.21
CA ASN A 123 -1.82 11.40 -10.08
C ASN A 123 -1.11 12.59 -9.40
N HIS A 124 -0.66 12.46 -8.15
CA HIS A 124 0.16 13.47 -7.46
C HIS A 124 1.57 12.97 -7.22
#